data_AF-A0A1Y3N4R2-F1
#
_entry.id   AF-A0A1Y3N4R2-F1
#
_cell.length_a   1.000
_cell.length_b   1.000
_cell.length_c   1.000
_cell.angle_alpha   90.00
_cell.angle_beta   90.00
_cell.angle_gamma   90.00
#
_symmetry.space_group_name_H-M   'P 1'
#
loop_
_entity.id
_entity.type
_entity.pdbx_description
1 polymer ?
#
loop_
_entity_poly.entity_id
_entity_poly.type
_entity_poly.pdbx_seq_one_letter_code
_entity_poly.pdbx_strand_id
1 'polypeptide(L)'
;MIKSAQSSNNDYFIYFILLISSVVFYHIIIICIEFFSFKISAKFKGKGDYSPIKLYENDVEEDPSNCGKPLVEVKNIFKTYKSKSNSKLGNIFSRERVSVLKDVSFNVYNNEIFGILGHNGAGKSTLIKIMTGLLKSDHGNIYYEGTELFSNLNKIKKILVSILFY
;
A
#
# COMPACT_ATOMS: atom_id res chain seq x y z
N MET A 1 53.24 -38.12 32.11
CA MET A 1 52.65 -36.78 31.92
C MET A 1 52.40 -36.44 30.44
N ILE A 2 51.83 -37.34 29.61
CA ILE A 2 51.66 -37.08 28.15
C ILE A 2 50.17 -37.17 27.70
N LYS A 3 49.25 -37.63 28.56
CA LYS A 3 47.83 -37.81 28.18
C LYS A 3 46.96 -36.54 28.19
N SER A 4 47.44 -35.41 28.69
CA SER A 4 46.64 -34.17 28.84
C SER A 4 46.66 -33.25 27.62
N ALA A 5 47.59 -33.43 26.67
CA ALA A 5 47.73 -32.53 25.51
C ALA A 5 46.92 -32.96 24.26
N GLN A 6 46.42 -34.20 24.21
CA GLN A 6 45.59 -34.69 23.09
C GLN A 6 44.10 -34.39 23.25
N SER A 7 43.63 -34.07 24.47
CA SER A 7 42.20 -33.79 24.73
C SER A 7 41.80 -32.40 24.20
N SER A 8 42.65 -31.38 24.38
CA SER A 8 42.32 -29.98 24.08
C SER A 8 42.02 -29.73 22.61
N ASN A 9 42.75 -30.38 21.70
CA ASN A 9 42.58 -30.17 20.25
C ASN A 9 41.24 -30.73 19.75
N ASN A 10 40.74 -31.80 20.36
CA ASN A 10 39.44 -32.39 20.02
C ASN A 10 38.30 -31.53 20.56
N ASP A 11 38.49 -30.87 21.70
CA ASP A 11 37.48 -29.98 22.29
C ASP A 11 37.23 -28.77 21.39
N TYR A 12 38.27 -28.10 20.90
CA TYR A 12 38.13 -26.98 19.95
C TYR A 12 37.48 -27.39 18.62
N PHE A 13 37.76 -28.61 18.15
CA PHE A 13 37.14 -29.15 16.94
C PHE A 13 35.64 -29.38 17.13
N ILE A 14 35.22 -29.88 18.29
CA ILE A 14 33.80 -30.05 18.64
C ILE A 14 33.10 -28.70 18.73
N TYR A 15 33.71 -27.69 19.37
CA TYR A 15 33.13 -26.34 19.43
C TYR A 15 33.02 -25.70 18.04
N PHE A 16 33.97 -25.94 17.14
CA PHE A 16 33.90 -25.46 15.76
C PHE A 16 32.75 -26.10 14.97
N ILE A 17 32.54 -27.40 15.12
CA ILE A 17 31.38 -28.11 14.52
C ILE A 17 30.06 -27.57 15.08
N LEU A 18 29.97 -27.35 16.40
CA LEU A 18 28.78 -26.78 17.04
C LEU A 18 28.49 -25.35 16.56
N LEU A 19 29.53 -24.55 16.33
CA LEU A 19 29.40 -23.19 15.82
C LEU A 19 28.82 -23.20 14.40
N ILE A 20 29.36 -24.03 13.50
CA ILE A 20 28.84 -24.17 12.13
C ILE A 20 27.39 -24.68 12.15
N SER A 21 27.11 -25.68 12.98
CA SER A 21 25.75 -26.23 13.13
C SER A 21 24.74 -25.17 13.58
N SER A 22 25.11 -24.31 14.54
CA SER A 22 24.22 -23.26 15.03
C SER A 22 23.92 -22.18 13.97
N VAL A 23 24.92 -21.76 13.19
CA VAL A 23 24.73 -20.79 12.09
C VAL A 23 23.76 -21.34 11.04
N VAL A 24 23.94 -22.60 10.64
CA VAL A 24 23.04 -23.25 9.67
C VAL A 24 21.62 -23.36 10.24
N PHE A 25 21.49 -23.72 11.52
CA PHE A 25 20.19 -23.81 12.19
C PHE A 25 19.46 -22.46 12.25
N TYR A 26 20.15 -21.37 12.60
CA TYR A 26 19.56 -20.03 12.61
C TYR A 26 19.11 -19.55 11.22
N HIS A 27 19.90 -19.84 10.17
CA HIS A 27 19.49 -19.52 8.81
C HIS A 27 18.25 -20.29 8.36
N ILE A 28 18.14 -21.57 8.73
CA ILE A 28 16.94 -22.38 8.45
C ILE A 28 15.73 -21.79 9.19
N ILE A 29 15.88 -21.37 10.45
CA ILE A 29 14.81 -20.74 11.23
C ILE A 29 14.33 -19.45 10.57
N ILE A 30 15.23 -18.57 10.14
CA ILE A 30 14.88 -17.30 9.50
C ILE A 30 14.07 -17.56 8.21
N ILE A 31 14.54 -18.49 7.36
CA ILE A 31 13.83 -18.87 6.12
C ILE A 31 12.43 -19.43 6.44
N CYS A 32 12.32 -20.25 7.48
CA CYS A 32 11.04 -20.79 7.94
C CYS A 32 10.07 -19.70 8.42
N ILE A 33 10.57 -18.71 9.18
CA ILE A 33 9.76 -17.58 9.66
C ILE A 33 9.29 -16.71 8.50
N GLU A 34 10.17 -16.40 7.54
CA GLU A 34 9.80 -15.64 6.34
C GLU A 34 8.76 -16.40 5.50
N PHE A 35 8.95 -17.70 5.30
CA PHE A 35 8.00 -18.55 4.57
C PHE A 35 6.65 -18.65 5.29
N PHE A 36 6.65 -18.72 6.62
CA PHE A 36 5.43 -18.80 7.41
C PHE A 36 4.69 -17.46 7.45
N SER A 37 5.42 -16.35 7.61
CA SER A 37 4.89 -14.99 7.50
C SER A 37 4.26 -14.74 6.13
N PHE A 38 4.87 -15.28 5.07
CA PHE A 38 4.34 -15.24 3.71
C PHE A 38 3.01 -16.00 3.58
N LYS A 39 2.89 -17.19 4.17
CA LYS A 39 1.65 -17.99 4.16
C LYS A 39 0.51 -17.35 4.97
N ILE A 40 0.82 -16.76 6.12
CA ILE A 40 -0.17 -16.04 6.95
C ILE A 40 -0.69 -14.80 6.23
N SER A 41 0.20 -14.03 5.59
CA SER A 41 -0.20 -12.86 4.80
C SER A 41 -1.04 -13.26 3.58
N ALA A 42 -0.73 -14.38 2.93
CA ALA A 42 -1.47 -14.86 1.76
C ALA A 42 -2.90 -15.34 2.07
N LYS A 43 -3.16 -15.87 3.28
CA LYS A 43 -4.49 -16.39 3.69
C LYS A 43 -5.43 -15.30 4.20
N PHE A 44 -4.92 -14.10 4.50
CA PHE A 44 -5.68 -12.95 4.98
C PHE A 44 -6.21 -12.03 3.88
N LYS A 45 -6.09 -12.40 2.61
CA LYS A 45 -6.72 -11.67 1.50
C LYS A 45 -8.23 -11.99 1.42
N GLY A 46 -8.92 -11.78 2.54
CA GLY A 46 -10.37 -11.78 2.60
C GLY A 46 -10.91 -10.71 1.66
N LYS A 47 -11.89 -11.09 0.83
CA LYS A 47 -12.82 -10.15 0.20
C LYS A 47 -13.59 -9.45 1.32
N GLY A 48 -13.01 -8.38 1.85
CA GLY A 48 -13.73 -7.49 2.76
C GLY A 48 -14.75 -6.72 1.95
N ASP A 49 -16.03 -6.96 2.22
CA ASP A 49 -17.05 -5.95 1.97
C ASP A 49 -16.70 -4.74 2.85
N TYR A 50 -16.06 -3.75 2.25
CA TYR A 50 -15.82 -2.46 2.88
C TYR A 50 -17.16 -1.74 3.00
N SER A 51 -17.83 -1.93 4.13
CA SER A 51 -18.93 -1.09 4.61
C SER A 51 -18.36 -0.05 5.58
N PRO A 52 -18.02 1.17 5.14
CA PRO A 52 -17.30 2.13 5.96
C PRO A 52 -18.30 3.12 6.56
N ILE A 53 -19.01 2.78 7.64
CA ILE A 53 -19.98 3.77 8.17
C ILE A 53 -19.95 3.97 9.70
N LYS A 54 -19.44 3.08 10.57
CA LYS A 54 -19.52 3.34 12.03
C LYS A 54 -18.24 3.28 12.86
N LEU A 55 -17.20 2.60 12.39
CA LEU A 55 -15.99 2.39 13.20
C LEU A 55 -15.04 3.60 13.22
N TYR A 56 -15.07 4.43 12.18
CA TYR A 56 -14.19 5.60 12.01
C TYR A 56 -14.95 6.92 12.04
N GLU A 57 -16.27 6.89 12.28
CA GLU A 57 -17.12 8.08 12.24
C GLU A 57 -16.70 9.09 13.32
N ASN A 58 -16.18 8.60 14.46
CA ASN A 58 -15.63 9.43 15.53
C ASN A 58 -14.19 9.93 15.26
N ASP A 59 -13.49 9.34 14.28
CA ASP A 59 -12.12 9.72 13.89
C ASP A 59 -12.11 10.76 12.75
N VAL A 60 -13.30 11.12 12.23
CA VAL A 60 -13.44 12.19 11.24
C VAL A 60 -13.32 13.52 11.96
N GLU A 61 -12.17 14.17 11.82
CA GLU A 61 -12.00 15.56 12.24
C GLU A 61 -12.89 16.46 11.37
N GLU A 62 -13.62 17.36 12.01
CA GLU A 62 -14.36 18.40 11.28
C GLU A 62 -13.38 19.34 10.57
N ASP A 63 -13.73 19.74 9.35
CA ASP A 63 -12.91 20.68 8.58
C ASP A 63 -12.71 21.98 9.41
N PRO A 64 -11.46 22.43 9.59
CA PRO A 64 -11.16 23.65 10.35
C PRO A 64 -11.92 24.85 9.77
N SER A 65 -12.74 25.50 10.59
CA SER A 65 -13.71 26.54 10.18
C SER A 65 -13.07 27.79 9.54
N ASN A 66 -11.73 27.92 9.63
CA ASN A 66 -10.98 29.10 9.21
C ASN A 66 -9.93 28.82 8.12
N CYS A 67 -9.93 27.63 7.48
CA CYS A 67 -8.91 27.24 6.50
C CYS A 67 -9.11 27.81 5.08
N GLY A 68 -10.15 28.62 4.87
CA GLY A 68 -10.39 29.26 3.58
C GLY A 68 -10.77 28.24 2.49
N LYS A 69 -10.33 28.49 1.25
CA LYS A 69 -10.63 27.60 0.11
C LYS A 69 -9.71 26.38 0.13
N PRO A 70 -10.23 25.16 -0.13
CA PRO A 70 -9.38 23.99 -0.23
C PRO A 70 -8.33 24.17 -1.33
N LEU A 71 -7.11 23.69 -1.07
CA LEU A 71 -6.07 23.64 -2.08
C LEU A 71 -6.39 22.54 -3.11
N VAL A 72 -6.85 21.38 -2.64
CA VAL A 72 -7.30 20.26 -3.47
C VAL A 72 -8.68 19.80 -3.01
N GLU A 73 -9.62 19.64 -3.96
CA GLU A 73 -10.93 19.03 -3.69
C GLU A 73 -11.06 17.77 -4.54
N VAL A 74 -11.30 16.64 -3.88
CA VAL A 74 -11.55 15.35 -4.52
C VAL A 74 -13.02 15.02 -4.34
N LYS A 75 -13.76 14.82 -5.43
CA LYS A 75 -15.21 14.58 -5.38
C LYS A 75 -15.60 13.32 -6.14
N ASN A 76 -16.20 12.38 -5.42
CA ASN A 76 -16.86 11.17 -5.91
C ASN A 76 -15.99 10.37 -6.89
N ILE A 77 -14.73 10.11 -6.52
CA ILE A 77 -13.80 9.40 -7.40
C ILE A 77 -14.13 7.91 -7.43
N PHE A 78 -14.39 7.41 -8.63
CA PHE A 78 -14.49 5.98 -8.93
C PHE A 78 -13.39 5.54 -9.88
N LYS A 79 -12.84 4.34 -9.63
CA LYS A 79 -11.89 3.71 -10.54
C LYS A 79 -12.07 2.21 -10.61
N THR A 80 -12.10 1.67 -11.82
CA THR A 80 -12.18 0.25 -12.14
C THR A 80 -11.06 -0.18 -13.08
N TYR A 81 -10.63 -1.43 -12.97
CA TYR A 81 -9.67 -2.06 -13.87
C TYR A 81 -10.23 -3.36 -14.43
N LYS A 82 -9.83 -3.70 -15.65
CA LYS A 82 -10.15 -5.00 -16.27
C LYS A 82 -9.29 -6.08 -15.61
N SER A 83 -9.92 -7.06 -14.97
CA SER A 83 -9.23 -8.24 -14.47
C SER A 83 -9.05 -9.24 -15.60
N LYS A 84 -7.82 -9.77 -15.74
CA LYS A 84 -7.57 -10.92 -16.62
C LYS A 84 -7.97 -12.17 -15.83
N SER A 85 -9.18 -12.67 -16.08
CA SER A 85 -9.63 -13.95 -15.52
C SER A 85 -8.77 -15.08 -16.08
N ASN A 86 -8.09 -15.82 -15.20
CA ASN A 86 -7.33 -17.03 -15.55
C ASN A 86 -8.21 -18.30 -15.55
N SER A 87 -9.51 -18.18 -15.81
CA SER A 87 -10.39 -19.35 -15.91
C SER A 87 -10.09 -20.14 -17.18
N LYS A 88 -9.28 -21.20 -17.05
CA LYS A 88 -9.05 -22.26 -18.05
C LYS A 88 -10.30 -23.08 -18.40
N LEU A 89 -11.48 -22.70 -17.92
CA LEU A 89 -12.72 -23.43 -18.12
C LEU A 89 -13.78 -22.52 -18.76
N GLY A 90 -13.73 -22.46 -20.09
CA GLY A 90 -14.88 -22.41 -20.99
C GLY A 90 -16.09 -21.54 -20.65
N ASN A 91 -15.91 -20.25 -20.32
CA ASN A 91 -17.01 -19.28 -20.42
C ASN A 91 -16.52 -17.96 -21.06
N ILE A 92 -17.05 -17.68 -22.25
CA ILE A 92 -16.57 -16.69 -23.22
C ILE A 92 -16.85 -15.22 -22.83
N PHE A 93 -17.60 -14.90 -21.77
CA PHE A 93 -18.26 -13.57 -21.70
C PHE A 93 -18.05 -12.67 -20.48
N SER A 94 -17.32 -13.03 -19.43
CA SER A 94 -17.19 -12.13 -18.28
C SER A 94 -15.78 -11.58 -18.10
N ARG A 95 -15.48 -10.45 -18.77
CA ARG A 95 -14.37 -9.58 -18.38
C ARG A 95 -14.72 -8.95 -17.03
N GLU A 96 -14.34 -9.60 -15.95
CA GLU A 96 -14.60 -9.10 -14.60
C GLU A 96 -13.88 -7.75 -14.41
N ARG A 97 -14.63 -6.70 -14.08
CA ARG A 97 -14.06 -5.41 -13.70
C ARG A 97 -13.91 -5.39 -12.19
N VAL A 98 -12.71 -5.06 -11.72
CA VAL A 98 -12.43 -4.88 -10.30
C VAL A 98 -12.44 -3.40 -9.99
N SER A 99 -13.32 -2.99 -9.09
CA SER A 99 -13.36 -1.64 -8.57
C SER A 99 -12.25 -1.45 -7.53
N VAL A 100 -11.39 -0.47 -7.76
CA VAL A 100 -10.23 -0.13 -6.92
C VAL A 100 -10.49 1.10 -6.07
N LEU A 101 -11.28 2.05 -6.57
CA LEU A 101 -11.77 3.20 -5.80
C LEU A 101 -13.28 3.29 -5.98
N LYS A 102 -14.00 3.54 -4.88
CA LYS A 102 -15.45 3.68 -4.82
C LYS A 102 -15.78 4.93 -4.01
N ASP A 103 -16.38 5.91 -4.67
CA ASP A 103 -16.92 7.12 -4.05
C ASP A 103 -15.96 7.86 -3.10
N VAL A 104 -14.71 8.04 -3.52
CA VAL A 104 -13.73 8.73 -2.67
C VAL A 104 -13.91 10.23 -2.79
N SER A 105 -14.21 10.89 -1.66
CA SER A 105 -14.36 12.35 -1.56
C SER A 105 -13.66 12.89 -0.32
N PHE A 106 -12.86 13.94 -0.48
CA PHE A 106 -12.20 14.65 0.63
C PHE A 106 -11.65 16.00 0.14
N ASN A 107 -11.38 16.90 1.08
CA ASN A 107 -10.72 18.17 0.85
C ASN A 107 -9.31 18.13 1.43
N VAL A 108 -8.39 18.84 0.79
CA VAL A 108 -7.05 19.09 1.32
C VAL A 108 -6.83 20.59 1.38
N TYR A 109 -6.51 21.12 2.55
CA TYR A 109 -6.29 22.55 2.77
C TYR A 109 -4.81 22.93 2.61
N ASN A 110 -4.56 24.24 2.52
CA ASN A 110 -3.18 24.72 2.42
C ASN A 110 -2.45 24.52 3.77
N ASN A 111 -1.16 24.23 3.70
CA ASN A 111 -0.27 24.00 4.86
C ASN A 111 -0.63 22.80 5.76
N GLU A 112 -1.40 21.83 5.29
CA GLU A 112 -1.64 20.57 6.02
C GLU A 112 -0.85 19.40 5.42
N ILE A 113 -0.57 18.40 6.24
CA ILE A 113 0.07 17.16 5.79
C ILE A 113 -1.02 16.10 5.63
N PHE A 114 -1.33 15.74 4.38
CA PHE A 114 -2.33 14.73 4.06
C PHE A 114 -1.71 13.33 3.89
N GLY A 115 -2.15 12.36 4.71
CA GLY A 115 -1.67 10.97 4.68
C GLY A 115 -2.71 9.99 4.13
N ILE A 116 -2.31 9.11 3.21
CA ILE A 116 -3.15 8.02 2.70
C ILE A 116 -2.69 6.69 3.31
N LEU A 117 -3.48 6.13 4.22
CA LEU A 117 -3.19 4.85 4.87
C LEU A 117 -4.11 3.73 4.36
N GLY A 118 -3.69 2.48 4.56
CA GLY A 118 -4.45 1.28 4.18
C GLY A 118 -3.57 0.10 3.81
N HIS A 119 -4.17 -1.08 3.62
CA HIS A 119 -3.44 -2.30 3.26
C HIS A 119 -2.92 -2.30 1.80
N ASN A 120 -2.06 -3.26 1.46
CA ASN A 120 -1.60 -3.45 0.08
C ASN A 120 -2.77 -3.84 -0.84
N GLY A 121 -2.93 -3.12 -1.94
CA GLY A 121 -4.04 -3.31 -2.87
C GLY A 121 -5.32 -2.51 -2.58
N ALA A 122 -5.34 -1.67 -1.53
CA ALA A 122 -6.49 -0.81 -1.20
C ALA A 122 -6.75 0.32 -2.22
N GLY A 123 -5.86 0.55 -3.19
CA GLY A 123 -6.01 1.60 -4.19
C GLY A 123 -5.25 2.90 -3.91
N LYS A 124 -4.44 2.98 -2.85
CA LYS A 124 -3.64 4.18 -2.48
C LYS A 124 -2.82 4.77 -3.64
N SER A 125 -1.99 3.96 -4.29
CA SER A 125 -1.19 4.41 -5.43
C SER A 125 -2.06 4.81 -6.63
N THR A 126 -3.24 4.21 -6.78
CA THR A 126 -4.20 4.59 -7.82
C THR A 126 -4.77 5.97 -7.52
N LEU A 127 -5.16 6.23 -6.27
CA LEU A 127 -5.66 7.54 -5.82
C LEU A 127 -4.60 8.63 -6.00
N ILE A 128 -3.35 8.38 -5.58
CA ILE A 128 -2.23 9.33 -5.77
C ILE A 128 -2.02 9.64 -7.25
N LYS A 129 -2.03 8.63 -8.13
CA LYS A 129 -1.91 8.85 -9.58
C LYS A 129 -3.07 9.69 -10.14
N ILE A 130 -4.26 9.54 -9.57
CA ILE A 130 -5.43 10.32 -9.97
C ILE A 130 -5.29 11.78 -9.52
N MET A 131 -4.93 12.02 -8.25
CA MET A 131 -4.68 13.37 -7.71
C MET A 131 -3.56 14.12 -8.44
N THR A 132 -2.50 13.41 -8.81
CA THR A 132 -1.36 13.97 -9.53
C THR A 132 -1.62 14.12 -11.03
N GLY A 133 -2.79 13.73 -11.53
CA GLY A 133 -3.14 13.82 -12.95
C GLY A 133 -2.44 12.80 -13.85
N LEU A 134 -1.67 11.86 -13.28
CA LEU A 134 -1.03 10.76 -14.02
C LEU A 134 -2.02 9.70 -14.51
N LEU A 135 -3.20 9.64 -13.90
CA LEU A 135 -4.25 8.69 -14.24
C LEU A 135 -5.61 9.37 -14.17
N LYS A 136 -6.45 9.21 -15.20
CA LYS A 136 -7.84 9.71 -15.15
C LYS A 136 -8.73 8.79 -14.33
N SER A 137 -9.60 9.36 -13.48
CA SER A 137 -10.70 8.63 -12.84
C SER A 137 -11.72 8.15 -13.87
N ASP A 138 -12.53 7.14 -13.52
CA ASP A 138 -13.63 6.70 -14.38
C ASP A 138 -14.87 7.61 -14.17
N HIS A 139 -15.08 8.07 -12.94
CA HIS A 139 -16.07 9.07 -12.55
C HIS A 139 -15.50 9.99 -11.47
N GLY A 140 -16.16 11.14 -11.27
CA GLY A 140 -15.74 12.17 -10.32
C GLY A 140 -14.65 13.08 -10.86
N ASN A 141 -14.41 14.17 -10.15
CA ASN A 141 -13.53 15.26 -10.57
C ASN A 141 -12.61 15.67 -9.41
N ILE A 142 -11.44 16.19 -9.78
CA ILE A 142 -10.49 16.78 -8.85
C ILE A 142 -10.33 18.24 -9.21
N TYR A 143 -10.32 19.09 -8.20
CA TYR A 143 -10.09 20.52 -8.33
C TYR A 143 -8.82 20.90 -7.58
N TYR A 144 -8.03 21.78 -8.17
CA TYR A 144 -6.89 22.43 -7.53
C TYR A 144 -7.15 23.93 -7.54
N GLU A 145 -7.19 24.56 -6.37
CA GLU A 145 -7.57 25.97 -6.20
C GLU A 145 -8.85 26.34 -6.96
N GLY A 146 -9.86 25.46 -6.92
CA GLY A 146 -11.14 25.63 -7.62
C GLY A 146 -11.09 25.42 -9.15
N THR A 147 -9.94 25.11 -9.74
CA THR A 147 -9.84 24.73 -11.16
C THR A 147 -9.84 23.22 -11.31
N GLU A 148 -10.68 22.67 -12.20
CA GLU A 148 -10.67 21.24 -12.49
C GLU A 148 -9.32 20.78 -13.08
N LEU A 149 -8.73 19.75 -12.48
CA LEU A 149 -7.39 19.23 -12.81
C LEU A 149 -7.28 18.86 -14.30
N PHE A 150 -8.21 18.05 -14.81
CA PHE A 150 -8.16 17.52 -16.18
C PHE A 150 -8.65 18.49 -17.27
N SER A 151 -9.10 19.69 -16.88
CA SER A 151 -9.54 20.72 -17.85
C SER A 151 -8.35 21.45 -18.50
N ASN A 152 -7.18 21.49 -17.84
CA ASN A 152 -6.05 22.29 -18.32
C ASN A 152 -4.69 21.64 -18.00
N LEU A 153 -4.14 20.88 -18.97
CA LEU A 153 -2.89 20.11 -18.85
C LEU A 153 -1.67 20.95 -18.40
N ASN A 154 -1.64 22.24 -18.74
CA ASN A 154 -0.53 23.13 -18.35
C ASN A 154 -0.55 23.46 -16.85
N LYS A 155 -1.73 23.50 -16.22
CA LYS A 155 -1.86 23.67 -14.77
C LYS A 155 -1.46 22.40 -14.01
N ILE A 156 -1.78 21.22 -14.54
CA ILE A 156 -1.41 19.91 -13.93
C ILE A 156 0.10 19.80 -13.69
N LYS A 157 0.92 20.22 -14.66
CA LYS A 157 2.38 20.20 -14.53
C LYS A 157 2.88 21.07 -13.38
N LYS A 158 2.22 22.20 -13.12
CA LYS A 158 2.59 23.14 -12.04
C LYS A 158 2.22 22.58 -10.66
N ILE A 159 1.10 21.87 -10.57
CA ILE A 159 0.61 21.21 -9.35
C ILE A 159 1.52 20.05 -8.93
N LEU A 160 1.93 19.21 -9.89
CA LEU A 160 2.89 18.13 -9.67
C LEU A 160 4.19 18.63 -9.05
N VAL A 161 4.71 19.77 -9.55
CA VAL A 161 5.90 20.41 -8.98
C VAL A 161 5.60 20.98 -7.59
N SER A 162 4.43 21.56 -7.34
CA SER A 162 4.11 22.08 -6.01
C SER A 162 3.97 20.99 -4.93
N ILE A 163 3.42 19.82 -5.28
CA ILE A 163 3.16 18.71 -4.34
C ILE A 163 4.41 17.86 -4.09
N LEU A 164 5.36 17.79 -5.05
CA LEU A 164 6.59 17.00 -4.91
C LEU A 164 7.74 17.76 -4.24
N PHE A 165 7.65 19.08 -4.13
CA PHE A 165 8.70 19.95 -3.59
C PHE A 165 8.32 20.62 -2.25
N TYR A 166 7.23 20.18 -1.63
CA TYR A 166 6.87 20.45 -0.23
C TYR A 166 6.82 19.12 0.54
#